data_AF-A0A952VG12-F1
#
_entry.id   AF-A0A952VG12-F1
#
_cell.length_a   1.000
_cell.length_b   1.000
_cell.length_c   1.000
_cell.angle_alpha   90.00
_cell.angle_beta   90.00
_cell.angle_gamma   90.00
#
_symmetry.space_group_name_H-M   'P 1'
#
loop_
_entity.id
_entity.type
_entity.pdbx_description
1 polymer ?
#
loop_
_entity_poly.entity_id
_entity_poly.type
_entity_poly.pdbx_seq_one_letter_code
_entity_poly.pdbx_strand_id
1 'polypeptide(L)'
;MSLYPLVLAIVLGFSSAGFAQFVDRGEYVEVSKGVKLCSNSPLDVKNGILDPEKRFWRVTSKRRANGTQTVSAFVLESTYDRKSGETTIHARQYEDNYAMRFKRASENKGMLLMISPQDGQVEAIVEICGNNIK
;
A
#
# COMPACT_ATOMS: atom_id res chain seq x y z
N MET A 1 -21.37 49.06 -33.18
CA MET A 1 -21.11 48.65 -31.77
C MET A 1 -21.70 47.28 -31.55
N SER A 2 -20.87 46.23 -31.60
CA SER A 2 -21.16 44.92 -30.99
C SER A 2 -19.88 44.09 -31.10
N LEU A 3 -19.10 44.06 -30.03
CA LEU A 3 -17.95 43.18 -29.86
C LEU A 3 -18.24 42.34 -28.63
N TYR A 4 -18.66 41.10 -28.86
CA TYR A 4 -18.74 40.07 -27.83
C TYR A 4 -17.32 39.57 -27.54
N PRO A 5 -16.75 39.76 -26.34
CA PRO A 5 -15.59 38.97 -25.97
C PRO A 5 -16.09 37.60 -25.54
N LEU A 6 -15.76 36.62 -26.37
CA LEU A 6 -15.80 35.19 -26.09
C LEU A 6 -14.85 34.91 -24.92
N VAL A 7 -15.37 34.95 -23.69
CA VAL A 7 -14.62 34.51 -22.51
C VAL A 7 -14.67 32.98 -22.50
N LEU A 8 -13.68 32.39 -23.14
CA LEU A 8 -13.39 30.97 -23.10
C LEU A 8 -13.03 30.60 -21.66
N ALA A 9 -14.00 30.18 -20.86
CA ALA A 9 -13.76 29.54 -19.58
C ALA A 9 -13.08 28.20 -19.85
N ILE A 10 -11.75 28.19 -19.84
CA ILE A 10 -10.94 26.98 -19.86
C ILE A 10 -11.24 26.28 -18.53
N VAL A 11 -12.16 25.32 -18.58
CA VAL A 11 -12.28 24.28 -17.56
C VAL A 11 -10.99 23.49 -17.65
N LEU A 12 -9.99 23.91 -16.88
CA LEU A 12 -8.83 23.09 -16.58
C LEU A 12 -9.35 21.90 -15.79
N GLY A 13 -9.79 20.89 -16.53
CA GLY A 13 -9.91 19.52 -16.06
C GLY A 13 -8.52 19.04 -15.69
N PHE A 14 -8.05 19.47 -14.52
CA PHE A 14 -7.03 18.73 -13.80
C PHE A 14 -7.63 17.35 -13.54
N SER A 15 -7.28 16.39 -14.40
CA SER A 15 -7.31 14.97 -14.07
C SER A 15 -6.40 14.78 -12.86
N SER A 16 -6.95 15.05 -11.67
CA SER A 16 -6.37 14.78 -10.36
C SER A 16 -6.41 13.28 -10.04
N ALA A 17 -6.14 12.45 -11.05
CA ALA A 17 -5.99 11.01 -10.94
C ALA A 17 -4.55 10.63 -10.53
N GLY A 18 -3.78 11.57 -10.00
CA GLY A 18 -2.57 11.33 -9.23
C GLY A 18 -2.86 11.53 -7.74
N PHE A 19 -3.84 10.80 -7.19
CA PHE A 19 -4.09 10.81 -5.75
C PHE A 19 -2.80 10.45 -5.04
N ALA A 20 -2.30 11.34 -4.18
CA ALA A 20 -1.26 10.99 -3.24
C ALA A 20 -1.75 9.77 -2.44
N GLN A 21 -1.20 8.59 -2.76
CA GLN A 21 -1.60 7.32 -2.16
C GLN A 21 -1.27 7.27 -0.66
N PHE A 22 -0.50 8.26 -0.17
CA PHE A 22 -0.30 8.56 1.23
C PHE A 22 -0.09 10.06 1.45
N VAL A 23 -0.34 10.52 2.69
CA VAL A 23 -0.15 11.90 3.16
C VAL A 23 0.76 11.89 4.37
N ASP A 24 1.79 12.72 4.35
CA ASP A 24 2.68 12.90 5.49
C ASP A 24 2.06 13.88 6.51
N ARG A 25 2.02 13.47 7.78
CA ARG A 25 1.51 14.26 8.91
C ARG A 25 2.63 14.65 9.89
N GLY A 26 3.90 14.51 9.49
CA GLY A 26 5.07 14.79 10.32
C GLY A 26 5.46 13.57 11.16
N GLU A 27 4.70 13.30 12.22
CA GLU A 27 5.02 12.17 13.13
C GLU A 27 4.68 10.79 12.54
N TYR A 28 3.75 10.76 11.58
CA TYR A 28 3.27 9.55 10.95
C TYR A 28 2.81 9.82 9.51
N VAL A 29 2.60 8.76 8.77
CA VAL A 29 2.08 8.76 7.41
C VAL A 29 0.67 8.17 7.40
N GLU A 30 -0.24 8.84 6.71
CA GLU A 30 -1.59 8.35 6.45
C GLU A 30 -1.64 7.74 5.06
N VAL A 31 -1.85 6.43 4.96
CA VAL A 31 -1.96 5.72 3.68
C VAL A 31 -3.43 5.62 3.29
N SER A 32 -3.77 5.81 2.01
CA SER A 32 -5.15 5.71 1.56
C SER A 32 -5.71 4.28 1.74
N LYS A 33 -6.97 4.17 2.16
CA LYS A 33 -7.66 2.88 2.24
C LYS A 33 -7.69 2.22 0.84
N GLY A 34 -7.41 0.93 0.79
CA GLY A 34 -7.37 0.12 -0.43
C GLY A 34 -5.99 0.02 -1.07
N VAL A 35 -5.05 0.86 -0.66
CA VAL A 35 -3.67 0.83 -1.18
C VAL A 35 -3.00 -0.50 -0.84
N LYS A 36 -2.33 -1.07 -1.84
CA LYS A 36 -1.49 -2.27 -1.73
C LYS A 36 -0.07 -1.83 -1.40
N LEU A 37 0.52 -2.47 -0.40
CA LEU A 37 1.88 -2.21 0.08
C LEU A 37 2.72 -3.46 -0.15
N CYS A 38 3.88 -3.30 -0.77
CA CYS A 38 4.80 -4.39 -1.12
C CYS A 38 6.07 -4.24 -0.30
N SER A 39 6.62 -5.36 0.20
CA SER A 39 7.95 -5.32 0.79
C SER A 39 8.99 -5.13 -0.31
N ASN A 40 10.00 -4.32 -0.07
CA ASN A 40 11.18 -4.19 -0.94
C ASN A 40 12.46 -4.70 -0.23
N SER A 41 12.33 -5.29 0.96
CA SER A 41 13.47 -5.65 1.80
C SER A 41 13.22 -6.96 2.57
N PRO A 42 14.22 -7.86 2.64
CA PRO A 42 14.16 -9.09 3.42
C PRO A 42 14.37 -8.85 4.93
N LEU A 43 13.89 -7.74 5.50
CA LEU A 43 13.82 -7.52 6.95
C LEU A 43 12.69 -8.36 7.61
N ASP A 44 12.44 -9.56 7.10
CA ASP A 44 11.51 -10.56 7.64
C ASP A 44 12.20 -11.30 8.81
N VAL A 45 12.75 -10.53 9.77
CA VAL A 45 13.42 -11.04 10.96
C VAL A 45 12.38 -11.21 12.06
N LYS A 46 11.56 -12.27 11.99
CA LYS A 46 11.25 -13.14 13.16
C LYS A 46 10.15 -14.18 12.96
N ASN A 47 9.32 -14.12 11.92
CA ASN A 47 8.22 -15.07 11.80
C ASN A 47 8.50 -15.99 10.61
N GLY A 48 8.89 -17.24 10.89
CA GLY A 48 9.31 -18.24 9.91
C GLY A 48 8.20 -18.61 8.91
N ILE A 49 7.95 -17.73 7.93
CA ILE A 49 6.85 -17.82 6.99
C ILE A 49 7.35 -17.57 5.56
N LEU A 50 6.98 -18.52 4.69
CA LEU A 50 6.77 -18.46 3.23
C LEU A 50 7.27 -17.19 2.54
N ASP A 51 8.33 -17.37 1.75
CA ASP A 51 8.83 -16.53 0.66
C ASP A 51 8.44 -15.03 0.76
N PRO A 52 9.29 -14.20 1.37
CA PRO A 52 9.06 -12.76 1.57
C PRO A 52 8.69 -12.01 0.29
N GLU A 53 9.14 -12.50 -0.87
CA GLU A 53 8.86 -11.92 -2.19
C GLU A 53 7.38 -12.04 -2.60
N LYS A 54 6.61 -12.93 -1.96
CA LYS A 54 5.21 -13.20 -2.30
C LYS A 54 4.22 -12.53 -1.33
N ARG A 55 4.70 -11.86 -0.28
CA ARG A 55 3.85 -11.17 0.71
C ARG A 55 3.55 -9.73 0.30
N PHE A 56 2.31 -9.31 0.49
CA PHE A 56 1.92 -7.91 0.40
C PHE A 56 0.86 -7.57 1.45
N TRP A 57 0.68 -6.29 1.73
CA TRP A 57 -0.36 -5.80 2.63
C TRP A 57 -1.38 -4.96 1.89
N ARG A 58 -2.59 -4.89 2.43
CA ARG A 58 -3.62 -3.95 1.98
C ARG A 58 -4.11 -3.13 3.16
N VAL A 59 -4.15 -1.81 3.00
CA VAL A 59 -4.74 -0.91 3.99
C VAL A 59 -6.26 -1.03 3.93
N THR A 60 -6.91 -1.42 5.02
CA THR A 60 -8.36 -1.69 5.05
C THR A 60 -9.18 -0.64 5.80
N SER A 61 -8.53 0.26 6.54
CA SER A 61 -9.21 1.36 7.24
C SER A 61 -8.63 2.73 6.91
N LYS A 62 -9.46 3.77 7.12
CA LYS A 62 -8.97 5.13 7.32
C LYS A 62 -8.16 5.22 8.62
N ARG A 63 -7.41 6.30 8.77
CA ARG A 63 -6.68 6.61 10.00
C ARG A 63 -7.60 6.74 11.21
N ARG A 64 -7.20 6.17 12.34
CA ARG A 64 -7.84 6.34 13.65
C ARG A 64 -7.25 7.54 14.39
N ALA A 65 -7.93 8.00 15.45
CA ALA A 65 -7.46 9.13 16.26
C ALA A 65 -6.02 8.96 16.79
N ASN A 66 -5.64 7.73 17.14
CA ASN A 66 -4.30 7.37 17.65
C ASN A 66 -3.21 7.21 16.58
N GLY A 67 -3.49 7.57 15.32
CA GLY A 67 -2.56 7.50 14.19
C GLY A 67 -2.42 6.11 13.56
N THR A 68 -3.11 5.08 14.08
CA THR A 68 -3.06 3.73 13.51
C THR A 68 -4.01 3.55 12.33
N GLN A 69 -3.72 2.55 11.51
CA GLN A 69 -4.53 2.07 10.40
C GLN A 69 -4.57 0.55 10.38
N THR A 70 -5.71 -0.02 10.02
CA THR A 70 -5.84 -1.46 9.85
C THR A 70 -5.22 -1.89 8.53
N VAL A 71 -4.44 -2.98 8.57
CA VAL A 71 -3.89 -3.68 7.41
C VAL A 71 -4.32 -5.14 7.43
N SER A 72 -4.32 -5.76 6.25
CA SER A 72 -4.44 -7.21 6.08
C SER A 72 -3.24 -7.71 5.29
N ALA A 73 -2.60 -8.78 5.75
CA ALA A 73 -1.50 -9.42 5.04
C ALA A 73 -2.01 -10.48 4.06
N PHE A 74 -1.41 -10.54 2.87
CA PHE A 74 -1.71 -11.48 1.81
C PHE A 74 -0.44 -12.15 1.31
N VAL A 75 -0.56 -13.40 0.86
CA VAL A 75 0.50 -14.15 0.17
C VAL A 75 0.00 -14.55 -1.22
N LEU A 76 0.86 -14.40 -2.22
CA LEU A 76 0.62 -14.91 -3.58
C LEU A 76 0.98 -16.40 -3.65
N GLU A 77 0.00 -17.22 -3.96
CA GLU A 77 0.17 -18.67 -4.17
C GLU A 77 -0.03 -19.02 -5.65
N SER A 78 0.88 -19.82 -6.19
CA SER A 78 0.75 -20.38 -7.54
C SER A 78 0.22 -21.81 -7.45
N THR A 79 -0.87 -22.11 -8.15
CA THR A 79 -1.41 -23.47 -8.27
C THR A 79 -1.23 -23.95 -9.70
N TYR A 80 -0.58 -25.10 -9.88
CA TYR A 80 -0.43 -25.74 -11.19
C TYR A 80 -1.46 -26.86 -11.36
N ASP A 81 -2.34 -26.73 -12.34
CA ASP A 81 -3.25 -27.79 -12.73
C ASP A 81 -2.57 -28.71 -13.74
N ARG A 82 -2.24 -29.92 -13.29
CA ARG A 82 -1.60 -30.95 -14.13
C ARG A 82 -2.48 -31.44 -15.28
N LYS A 83 -3.81 -31.29 -15.21
CA LYS A 83 -4.73 -31.74 -16.26
C LYS A 83 -4.82 -30.74 -17.41
N SER A 84 -4.88 -29.45 -17.10
CA SER A 84 -4.91 -28.38 -18.12
C SER A 84 -3.52 -27.89 -18.53
N GLY A 85 -2.50 -28.11 -17.69
CA GLY A 85 -1.17 -27.53 -17.87
C GLY A 85 -1.09 -26.05 -17.47
N GLU A 86 -2.14 -25.50 -16.86
CA GLU A 86 -2.24 -24.09 -16.51
C GLU A 86 -1.67 -23.81 -15.11
N THR A 87 -1.01 -22.66 -14.94
CA THR A 87 -0.62 -22.14 -13.62
C THR A 87 -1.46 -20.91 -13.29
N THR A 88 -2.20 -20.94 -12.19
CA THR A 88 -2.96 -19.79 -11.72
C THR A 88 -2.29 -19.17 -10.50
N ILE A 89 -2.34 -17.84 -10.39
CA ILE A 89 -1.84 -17.10 -9.23
C ILE A 89 -3.04 -16.56 -8.46
N HIS A 90 -3.08 -16.85 -7.16
CA HIS A 90 -4.15 -16.40 -6.26
C HIS A 90 -3.55 -15.71 -5.05
N ALA A 91 -4.13 -14.57 -4.66
CA ALA A 91 -3.81 -13.93 -3.39
C ALA A 91 -4.67 -14.53 -2.28
N ARG A 92 -4.04 -15.08 -1.24
CA ARG A 92 -4.73 -15.54 -0.04
C ARG A 92 -4.41 -14.63 1.14
N GLN A 93 -5.42 -14.30 1.93
CA GLN A 93 -5.21 -13.61 3.19
C GLN A 93 -4.50 -14.56 4.14
N TYR A 94 -3.39 -14.11 4.71
CA TYR A 94 -2.52 -14.94 5.54
C TYR A 94 -2.82 -14.74 7.03
N GLU A 95 -3.05 -13.50 7.44
CA GLU A 95 -3.35 -13.13 8.83
C GLU A 95 -4.62 -12.30 8.92
N ASP A 96 -5.22 -12.30 10.11
CA ASP A 96 -6.33 -11.42 10.45
C ASP A 96 -5.95 -9.94 10.35
N ASN A 97 -6.96 -9.07 10.37
CA ASN A 97 -6.75 -7.64 10.31
C ASN A 97 -6.05 -7.12 11.58
N TYR A 98 -4.91 -6.47 11.42
CA TYR A 98 -4.17 -5.87 12.55
C TYR A 98 -3.88 -4.38 12.33
N ALA A 99 -3.61 -3.68 13.44
CA ALA A 99 -3.41 -2.24 13.44
C ALA A 99 -1.92 -1.89 13.33
N MET A 100 -1.58 -0.95 12.45
CA MET A 100 -0.21 -0.51 12.19
C MET A 100 -0.11 1.01 12.18
N ARG A 101 1.05 1.54 12.56
CA ARG A 101 1.44 2.93 12.31
C ARG A 101 2.40 2.99 11.14
N PHE A 102 2.21 3.96 10.26
CA PHE A 102 3.15 4.20 9.17
C PHE A 102 4.03 5.41 9.48
N LYS A 103 5.31 5.32 9.14
CA LYS A 103 6.26 6.45 9.15
C LYS A 103 7.08 6.44 7.87
N ARG A 104 7.67 7.57 7.48
CA ARG A 104 8.67 7.56 6.41
C ARG A 104 9.89 6.75 6.85
N ALA A 105 10.40 5.93 5.94
CA ALA A 105 11.70 5.31 6.12
C ALA A 105 12.79 6.30 5.68
N SER A 106 13.41 7.01 6.63
CA SER A 106 14.40 8.07 6.33
C SER A 106 15.58 7.58 5.50
N GLU A 107 15.97 6.32 5.69
CA GLU A 107 17.09 5.67 4.99
C GLU A 107 16.70 5.16 3.60
N ASN A 108 15.39 4.99 3.36
CA ASN A 108 14.83 4.31 2.20
C ASN A 108 13.82 5.22 1.49
N LYS A 109 14.32 6.07 0.57
CA LYS A 109 13.51 7.07 -0.14
C LYS A 109 12.27 6.43 -0.79
N GLY A 110 11.09 7.00 -0.52
CA GLY A 110 9.81 6.53 -1.07
C GLY A 110 9.18 5.36 -0.33
N MET A 111 9.85 4.80 0.68
CA MET A 111 9.32 3.70 1.50
C MET A 111 8.75 4.18 2.84
N LEU A 112 7.92 3.32 3.42
CA LEU A 112 7.24 3.48 4.68
C LEU A 112 7.65 2.37 5.64
N LEU A 113 7.86 2.73 6.90
CA LEU A 113 7.99 1.79 8.00
C LEU A 113 6.59 1.39 8.48
N MET A 114 6.32 0.09 8.53
CA MET A 114 5.17 -0.49 9.21
C MET A 114 5.57 -0.78 10.66
N ILE A 115 5.02 -0.02 11.60
CA ILE A 115 5.37 -0.09 13.02
C ILE A 115 4.20 -0.64 13.83
N SER A 116 4.46 -1.70 14.59
CA SER A 116 3.49 -2.29 15.51
C SER A 116 3.17 -1.28 16.63
N PRO A 117 1.88 -0.99 16.90
CA PRO A 117 1.51 -0.10 17.99
C PRO A 117 1.64 -0.75 19.38
N GLN A 118 1.85 -2.07 19.45
CA GLN A 118 1.91 -2.81 20.72
C GLN A 118 3.28 -2.66 21.39
N ASP A 119 4.35 -2.81 20.62
CA ASP A 119 5.74 -2.85 21.10
C ASP A 119 6.67 -1.87 20.37
N GLY A 120 6.17 -1.16 19.36
CA GLY A 120 6.94 -0.20 18.58
C GLY A 120 7.93 -0.83 17.61
N GLN A 121 7.91 -2.17 17.44
CA GLN A 121 8.80 -2.84 16.49
C GLN A 121 8.41 -2.53 15.05
N VAL A 122 9.42 -2.48 14.17
CA VAL A 122 9.22 -2.39 12.73
C VAL A 122 8.90 -3.79 12.22
N GLU A 123 7.68 -3.98 11.75
CA GLU A 123 7.22 -5.24 11.14
C GLU A 123 7.74 -5.38 9.70
N ALA A 124 7.77 -4.28 8.94
CA ALA A 124 8.22 -4.28 7.56
C ALA A 124 8.62 -2.88 7.09
N ILE A 125 9.48 -2.84 6.06
CA ILE A 125 9.69 -1.65 5.23
C ILE A 125 9.00 -1.89 3.90
N VAL A 126 8.01 -1.05 3.60
CA VAL A 126 7.12 -1.25 2.45
C VAL A 126 7.10 -0.03 1.55
N GLU A 127 6.85 -0.27 0.29
CA GLU A 127 6.48 0.77 -0.67
C GLU A 127 5.05 0.55 -1.14
N ILE A 128 4.49 1.55 -1.79
CA ILE A 128 3.22 1.34 -2.49
C ILE A 128 3.53 0.50 -3.73
N CYS A 129 2.83 -0.63 -3.85
CA CYS A 129 3.01 -1.48 -5.02
C CYS A 129 2.69 -0.67 -6.28
N GLY A 130 3.59 -0.70 -7.27
CA GLY A 130 3.29 -0.20 -8.61
C GLY A 130 2.09 -0.94 -9.21
N ASN A 131 1.37 -0.29 -10.12
CA ASN A 131 0.19 -0.84 -10.82
C ASN A 131 0.48 -2.10 -11.69
N ASN A 132 1.67 -2.69 -11.63
CA ASN A 132 2.06 -3.85 -12.42
C ASN A 132 2.21 -5.08 -11.53
N ILE A 133 1.07 -5.64 -11.13
CA ILE A 133 0.98 -7.08 -10.88
C ILE A 133 -0.13 -7.56 -11.81
N LYS A 134 0.28 -7.93 -13.03
CA LYS A 134 -0.50 -8.71 -13.99
C LYS A 134 -0.56 -10.15 -13.51
#